data_AF-D6K2R4-F1
#
_entry.id   AF-D6K2R4-F1
#
_cell.length_a   1.000
_cell.length_b   1.000
_cell.length_c   1.000
_cell.angle_alpha   90.00
_cell.angle_beta   90.00
_cell.angle_gamma   90.00
#
_symmetry.space_group_name_H-M   'P 1'
#
loop_
_entity.id
_entity.type
_entity.pdbx_description
1 polymer ?
#
loop_
_entity_poly.entity_id
_entity_poly.type
_entity_poly.pdbx_seq_one_letter_code
_entity_poly.pdbx_strand_id
1 'polypeptide(L)'
;MSGRTRDRVCPERTCVGCRERAAKTDLLRIVAIEGECVPDPRGTLPGRGAYVHPALVCLDQAVRRRAFTRALRAPGALDTKALRRHVERTTVAEQATR
;
A
#
# COMPACT_ATOMS: atom_id res chain seq x y z
N MET A 1 24.11 -0.21 -30.90
CA MET A 1 23.83 1.05 -30.18
C MET A 1 22.52 0.90 -29.40
N SER A 2 22.56 0.34 -28.19
CA SER A 2 21.41 0.37 -27.28
C SER A 2 21.94 0.52 -25.87
N GLY A 3 22.03 1.77 -25.43
CA GLY A 3 22.45 2.16 -24.09
C GLY A 3 21.54 1.50 -23.07
N ARG A 4 22.03 0.41 -22.46
CA ARG A 4 21.48 -0.11 -21.20
C ARG A 4 22.07 0.70 -20.05
N THR A 5 21.72 1.98 -19.98
CA THR A 5 21.89 2.72 -18.74
C THR A 5 20.75 2.24 -17.85
N ARG A 6 21.06 1.34 -16.90
CA ARG A 6 20.18 1.01 -15.78
C ARG A 6 20.10 2.26 -14.90
N ASP A 7 19.38 3.27 -15.37
CA ASP A 7 18.85 4.25 -14.44
C ASP A 7 17.98 3.44 -13.48
N ARG A 8 18.30 3.52 -12.18
CA ARG A 8 17.51 2.87 -11.14
C ARG A 8 16.20 3.63 -11.06
N VAL A 9 15.33 3.46 -12.06
CA VAL A 9 13.99 4.02 -12.05
C VAL A 9 13.25 3.27 -10.96
N CYS A 10 13.28 3.81 -9.74
CA CYS A 10 12.46 3.32 -8.65
C CYS A 10 11.03 3.32 -9.17
N PRO A 11 10.38 2.15 -9.31
CA PRO A 11 9.07 2.10 -9.93
C PRO A 11 8.10 2.92 -9.08
N GLU A 12 7.58 4.01 -9.63
CA GLU A 12 6.57 4.79 -8.95
C GLU A 12 5.23 4.07 -8.95
N ARG A 13 4.47 4.26 -7.89
CA ARG A 13 3.13 3.72 -7.73
C ARG A 13 2.22 4.81 -7.19
N THR A 14 0.93 4.67 -7.47
CA THR A 14 -0.07 5.63 -6.99
C THR A 14 -0.69 5.11 -5.70
N CYS A 15 -0.67 5.96 -4.67
CA CYS A 15 -1.37 5.70 -3.42
C CYS A 15 -2.88 5.69 -3.66
N VAL A 16 -3.57 4.61 -3.28
CA VAL A 16 -5.02 4.48 -3.46
C VAL A 16 -5.83 5.40 -2.53
N GLY A 17 -5.21 5.94 -1.47
CA GLY A 17 -5.81 6.89 -0.53
C GLY A 17 -5.81 8.32 -1.06
N CYS A 18 -4.61 8.93 -1.13
CA CYS A 18 -4.42 10.33 -1.54
C CYS A 18 -4.32 10.53 -3.07
N ARG A 19 -4.09 9.47 -3.86
CA ARG A 19 -3.86 9.50 -5.32
C ARG A 19 -2.55 10.14 -5.78
N GLU A 20 -1.63 10.43 -4.86
CA GLU A 20 -0.28 10.88 -5.21
C GLU A 20 0.59 9.71 -5.68
N ARG A 21 1.59 10.02 -6.51
CA ARG A 21 2.61 9.07 -6.94
C ARG A 21 3.79 9.16 -5.98
N ALA A 22 4.30 8.02 -5.56
CA ALA A 22 5.49 7.92 -4.74
C ALA A 22 6.33 6.71 -5.17
N ALA A 23 7.57 6.64 -4.72
CA ALA A 23 8.41 5.48 -4.98
C ALA A 23 7.78 4.23 -4.34
N LYS A 24 7.92 3.07 -4.98
CA LYS A 24 7.44 1.80 -4.43
C LYS A 24 7.91 1.55 -2.99
N THR A 25 9.12 2.02 -2.65
CA THR A 25 9.71 1.90 -1.30
C THR A 25 8.97 2.69 -0.23
N ASP A 26 8.33 3.79 -0.63
CA ASP A 26 7.64 4.71 0.28
C ASP A 26 6.16 4.34 0.45
N LEU A 27 5.72 3.29 -0.25
CA LEU A 27 4.35 2.79 -0.21
C LEU A 27 4.30 1.38 0.36
N LEU A 28 3.31 1.16 1.21
CA LEU A 28 2.94 -0.15 1.69
C LEU A 28 2.08 -0.86 0.64
N ARG A 29 2.54 -2.03 0.17
CA ARG A 29 1.72 -2.93 -0.64
C ARG A 29 0.71 -3.63 0.27
N ILE A 30 -0.51 -3.77 -0.24
CA ILE A 30 -1.63 -4.45 0.42
C ILE A 30 -2.20 -5.46 -0.55
N VAL A 31 -2.54 -6.64 -0.06
CA VAL A 31 -3.23 -7.69 -0.81
C VAL A 31 -4.56 -8.04 -0.15
N ALA A 32 -5.54 -8.48 -0.94
CA ALA A 32 -6.76 -9.06 -0.40
C ALA A 32 -6.56 -10.57 -0.23
N ILE A 33 -6.72 -11.07 0.98
CA ILE A 33 -6.70 -12.51 1.30
C ILE A 33 -7.96 -12.79 2.12
N GLU A 34 -8.80 -13.71 1.64
CA GLU A 34 -10.01 -14.15 2.35
C GLU A 34 -10.95 -13.03 2.83
N GLY A 35 -10.99 -11.90 2.09
CA GLY A 35 -11.82 -10.74 2.46
C GLY A 35 -11.13 -9.73 3.40
N GLU A 36 -9.85 -9.93 3.70
CA GLU A 36 -9.07 -9.04 4.55
C GLU A 36 -7.97 -8.31 3.76
N CYS A 37 -7.76 -7.04 4.10
CA CYS A 37 -6.61 -6.26 3.62
C CYS A 37 -5.37 -6.62 4.45
N VAL A 38 -4.48 -7.42 3.86
CA VAL A 38 -3.24 -7.86 4.49
C VAL A 38 -2.07 -6.97 4.03
N PRO A 39 -1.31 -6.35 4.95
CA PRO A 39 -0.11 -5.60 4.61
C PRO A 39 1.01 -6.55 4.15
N ASP A 40 1.65 -6.22 3.03
CA ASP A 40 2.74 -6.97 2.43
C ASP A 40 3.98 -6.09 2.20
N PRO A 41 4.72 -5.73 3.27
CA PRO A 41 5.92 -4.90 3.14
C PRO A 41 7.01 -5.57 2.30
N ARG A 42 7.04 -6.91 2.21
CA ARG A 42 8.04 -7.66 1.43
C ARG A 42 7.67 -7.80 -0.04
N GLY A 43 6.40 -7.64 -0.39
CA GLY A 43 5.93 -7.79 -1.77
C GLY A 43 5.89 -9.24 -2.25
N THR A 44 5.84 -10.21 -1.33
CA THR A 44 5.94 -11.65 -1.63
C THR A 44 4.59 -12.35 -1.69
N LEU A 45 3.51 -11.72 -1.23
CA LEU A 45 2.21 -12.39 -1.18
C LEU A 45 1.56 -12.49 -2.57
N PRO A 46 0.97 -13.66 -2.91
CA PRO A 46 0.30 -13.84 -4.19
C PRO A 46 -0.97 -12.96 -4.26
N GLY A 47 -1.39 -12.65 -5.49
CA GLY A 47 -2.62 -11.91 -5.75
C GLY A 47 -2.43 -10.45 -6.14
N ARG A 48 -3.56 -9.77 -6.34
CA ARG A 48 -3.61 -8.37 -6.77
C ARG A 48 -3.19 -7.47 -5.61
N GLY A 49 -2.20 -6.62 -5.86
CA GLY A 49 -1.71 -5.66 -4.88
C GLY A 49 -2.25 -4.25 -5.11
N ALA A 50 -2.59 -3.56 -4.02
CA ALA A 50 -2.81 -2.12 -3.96
C ALA A 50 -1.66 -1.46 -3.19
N TYR A 51 -1.45 -0.17 -3.39
CA TYR A 51 -0.41 0.59 -2.70
C TYR A 51 -1.02 1.75 -1.93
N VAL A 52 -0.59 1.96 -0.69
CA VAL A 52 -0.98 3.10 0.14
C VAL A 52 0.24 3.61 0.89
N HIS A 53 0.30 4.91 1.19
CA HIS A 53 1.29 5.40 2.13
C HIS A 53 1.07 4.74 3.50
N PRO A 54 2.14 4.42 4.25
CA PRO A 54 2.05 3.91 5.63
C PRO A 54 1.62 5.01 6.60
N ALA A 55 0.55 5.74 6.28
CA ALA A 55 0.03 6.85 7.06
C ALA A 55 -1.49 6.66 7.29
N LEU A 56 -1.94 6.89 8.52
CA LEU A 56 -3.34 6.75 8.91
C LEU A 56 -4.27 7.60 8.04
N VAL A 57 -3.83 8.81 7.66
CA VAL A 57 -4.60 9.70 6.78
C VAL A 57 -4.88 9.08 5.41
N CYS A 58 -3.92 8.36 4.83
CA CYS A 58 -4.08 7.70 3.53
C CYS A 58 -4.94 6.44 3.66
N LEU A 59 -4.79 5.70 4.76
CA LEU A 59 -5.62 4.55 5.08
C LEU A 59 -7.09 4.94 5.24
N ASP A 60 -7.38 5.95 6.06
CA ASP A 60 -8.75 6.40 6.34
C ASP A 60 -9.41 6.93 5.06
N GLN A 61 -8.67 7.66 4.21
CA GLN A 61 -9.16 8.09 2.90
C GLN A 61 -9.48 6.89 1.98
N ALA A 62 -8.60 5.88 1.96
CA ALA A 62 -8.80 4.69 1.15
C ALA A 62 -10.03 3.87 1.61
N VAL A 63 -10.25 3.76 2.92
CA VAL A 63 -11.45 3.10 3.50
C VAL A 63 -12.71 3.88 3.15
N ARG A 64 -12.74 5.20 3.45
CA ARG A 64 -13.91 6.06 3.18
C ARG A 64 -14.34 6.03 1.72
N ARG A 65 -13.37 5.98 0.80
CA ARG A 65 -13.62 5.95 -0.65
C ARG A 65 -13.84 4.54 -1.19
N ARG A 66 -13.81 3.48 -0.37
CA ARG A 66 -13.83 2.07 -0.82
C ARG A 66 -12.77 1.80 -1.90
N ALA A 67 -11.58 2.39 -1.73
CA ALA A 67 -10.51 2.32 -2.72
C ALA A 67 -9.90 0.93 -2.78
N PHE A 68 -9.81 0.22 -1.65
CA PHE A 68 -9.27 -1.14 -1.59
C PHE A 68 -10.10 -2.14 -2.39
N THR A 69 -11.41 -2.16 -2.19
CA THR A 69 -12.32 -3.03 -2.97
C THR A 69 -12.15 -2.81 -4.48
N ARG A 70 -12.05 -1.54 -4.91
CA ARG A 70 -11.84 -1.20 -6.33
C ARG A 70 -10.46 -1.59 -6.84
N ALA A 71 -9.39 -1.27 -6.10
CA ALA A 71 -8.02 -1.54 -6.51
C ALA A 71 -7.71 -3.04 -6.54
N LEU A 72 -8.19 -3.77 -5.53
CA LEU A 72 -7.99 -5.21 -5.34
C LEU A 72 -9.01 -6.06 -6.11
N ARG A 73 -10.04 -5.45 -6.70
CA ARG A 73 -11.18 -6.12 -7.37
C ARG A 73 -11.85 -7.16 -6.47
N ALA A 74 -12.00 -6.82 -5.19
CA ALA A 74 -12.67 -7.69 -4.25
C ALA A 74 -14.18 -7.70 -4.50
N PRO A 75 -14.86 -8.85 -4.27
CA PRO A 75 -16.30 -8.97 -4.46
C PRO A 75 -17.11 -8.19 -3.41
N GLY A 76 -16.49 -7.72 -2.32
CA GLY A 76 -17.17 -7.04 -1.23
C GLY A 76 -16.30 -6.07 -0.45
N ALA A 77 -16.85 -5.59 0.68
CA ALA A 77 -16.09 -4.82 1.64
C ALA A 77 -14.95 -5.67 2.21
N LEU A 78 -13.77 -5.07 2.35
CA LEU A 78 -12.60 -5.74 2.91
C LEU A 78 -12.40 -5.30 4.36
N ASP A 79 -12.06 -6.23 5.25
CA ASP A 79 -11.65 -5.87 6.61
C ASP A 79 -10.27 -5.18 6.55
N THR A 80 -10.15 -4.04 7.23
CA THR A 80 -8.92 -3.23 7.27
C THR A 80 -8.29 -3.16 8.66
N LYS A 81 -8.81 -3.88 9.66
CA LYS A 81 -8.28 -3.88 11.03
C LYS A 81 -6.81 -4.28 11.09
N ALA A 82 -6.44 -5.38 10.42
CA ALA A 82 -5.06 -5.87 10.38
C ALA A 82 -4.10 -4.84 9.76
N LEU A 83 -4.53 -4.23 8.64
CA LEU A 83 -3.81 -3.16 7.98
C LEU A 83 -3.65 -1.92 8.87
N ARG A 84 -4.72 -1.48 9.54
CA ARG A 84 -4.68 -0.33 10.46
C ARG A 84 -3.67 -0.54 11.59
N ARG A 85 -3.73 -1.69 12.26
CA ARG A 85 -2.77 -2.03 13.32
C ARG A 85 -1.33 -2.08 12.79
N HIS A 86 -1.12 -2.49 11.54
CA HIS A 86 0.21 -2.45 10.94
C HIS A 86 0.67 -1.02 10.72
N VAL A 87 -0.14 -0.17 10.08
CA VAL A 87 0.19 1.24 9.84
C VAL A 87 0.48 1.97 11.14
N GLU A 88 -0.33 1.79 12.18
CA GLU A 88 -0.11 2.39 13.51
C GLU A 88 1.26 2.00 14.08
N ARG A 89 1.63 0.72 13.99
CA ARG A 89 2.94 0.23 14.45
C ARG A 89 4.09 0.81 13.64
N THR A 90 3.94 0.91 12.31
CA THR A 90 4.97 1.46 11.43
C THR A 90 5.15 2.96 11.65
N THR A 91 4.06 3.72 11.82
CA THR A 91 4.15 5.16 12.12
C THR A 91 4.84 5.44 13.45
N VAL A 92 4.63 4.60 14.46
CA VAL A 92 5.30 4.73 15.76
C VAL A 92 6.78 4.38 15.64
N ALA A 93 7.14 3.36 14.86
CA ALA A 93 8.52 2.97 14.63
C ALA A 93 9.33 4.03 13.85
N GLU A 94 8.72 4.68 12.85
CA GLU A 94 9.33 5.80 12.13
C GLU A 94 9.48 7.06 13.00
N GLN A 95 8.56 7.30 13.93
CA GLN A 95 8.63 8.43 14.87
C GLN A 95 9.65 8.21 16.00
N ALA A 96 9.90 6.97 16.43
CA ALA A 96 10.86 6.66 17.48
C ALA A 96 12.33 6.66 17.02
N THR A 97 12.58 6.71 15.71
CA THR A 97 13.94 6.77 15.13
C THR A 97 14.40 8.21 14.88
N ARG A 98 13.70 9.21 15.44
CA ARG A 98 13.95 10.64 15.20
C ARG A 98 14.28 11.39 16.48
#